data_AF-A0A2V2UIM8-F1
#
_entry.id   AF-A0A2V2UIM8-F1
#
_cell.length_a   1.000
_cell.length_b   1.000
_cell.length_c   1.000
_cell.angle_alpha   90.00
_cell.angle_beta   90.00
_cell.angle_gamma   90.00
#
_symmetry.space_group_name_H-M   'P 1'
#
loop_
_entity.id
_entity.type
_entity.pdbx_description
1 polymer ?
#
loop_
_entity_poly.entity_id
_entity_poly.type
_entity_poly.pdbx_seq_one_letter_code
_entity_poly.pdbx_strand_id
1 'polypeptide(L)'
;MFFFCESEENATDSFQLSDEQSCMINRLIFYEKALEFAELIKKALCHATMLLDSRTERDAIEAIKLIVACNEYRIEGSEKAFLSVLVMIFEGEIKIQCAVRDAFVEVVFTAFAKTSASSLMRNMASAHKLIGFLRGATEGDVSAVDRIFDLMKCNPSFSRLISGQFMDAVWSIAEGSMDHDVSPTDRRTAMRLFSLLCKHDWRELCARKESIVEFLRSDARKDNVLLAYCLKSLESEYQNPHYQPIPVRVEPREHVILEQIVIHLCRRTSTISSWLMLADAAVNAIHSLCESPALVYTYVLDYVVRRIETEPNSLTQLFFLLGRTAIKQLVAVDSAERQQLKRLDAEVMSQKPLNDINSNSNADVMQKELGIGSHEYKRNAIQELAQRRKNAIMSEGSVWYRYSKYVVAACRENQNILGKKPWREYVPLWLFLNLWL
;
A
#
# COMPACT_ATOMS: atom_id res chain seq x y z
N MET A 1 -34.70 56.99 80.56
CA MET A 1 -33.58 57.78 79.99
C MET A 1 -32.87 56.85 79.02
N PHE A 2 -32.96 57.16 77.71
CA PHE A 2 -32.42 56.45 76.51
C PHE A 2 -32.97 55.03 76.27
N PHE A 3 -33.97 54.79 75.38
CA PHE A 3 -33.94 54.81 73.90
C PHE A 3 -32.69 54.17 73.29
N PHE A 4 -32.81 52.95 72.75
CA PHE A 4 -32.73 52.73 71.30
C PHE A 4 -33.40 51.39 70.93
N CYS A 5 -34.36 51.51 70.02
CA CYS A 5 -34.95 50.44 69.23
C CYS A 5 -33.95 50.16 68.10
N GLU A 6 -33.43 48.94 67.98
CA GLU A 6 -32.75 48.49 66.76
C GLU A 6 -33.63 47.44 66.09
N SER A 7 -34.15 47.89 64.97
CA SER A 7 -34.97 47.16 64.01
C SER A 7 -34.11 46.09 63.34
N GLU A 8 -34.51 44.83 63.43
CA GLU A 8 -34.05 43.79 62.51
C GLU A 8 -34.73 43.99 61.15
N GLU A 9 -34.22 44.93 60.35
CA GLU A 9 -34.40 44.91 58.90
C GLU A 9 -33.35 43.96 58.31
N ASN A 10 -33.72 42.68 58.19
CA ASN A 10 -33.06 41.76 57.26
C ASN A 10 -33.34 42.24 55.83
N ALA A 11 -32.52 43.18 55.36
CA ALA A 11 -32.37 43.47 53.95
C ALA A 11 -31.71 42.25 53.29
N THR A 12 -32.52 41.29 52.85
CA THR A 12 -32.16 40.44 51.72
C THR A 12 -32.08 41.36 50.51
N ASP A 13 -30.91 41.97 50.31
CA ASP A 13 -30.53 42.57 49.04
C ASP A 13 -30.50 41.44 48.01
N SER A 14 -31.66 41.16 47.41
CA SER A 14 -31.74 40.36 46.21
C SER A 14 -31.04 41.16 45.14
N PHE A 15 -29.75 40.87 44.92
CA PHE A 15 -29.01 41.31 43.76
C PHE A 15 -29.76 40.79 42.52
N GLN A 16 -30.70 41.59 42.01
CA GLN A 16 -31.40 41.30 40.76
C GLN A 16 -30.37 41.54 39.66
N LEU A 17 -29.67 40.47 39.29
CA LEU A 17 -28.83 40.41 38.10
C LEU A 17 -29.69 40.88 36.93
N SER A 18 -29.17 41.83 36.14
CA SER A 18 -29.87 42.23 34.91
C SER A 18 -30.04 41.01 34.00
N ASP A 19 -31.05 41.02 33.13
CA ASP A 19 -31.28 39.93 32.19
C ASP A 19 -30.03 39.60 31.35
N GLU A 20 -29.21 40.62 31.04
CA GLU A 20 -27.92 40.45 30.38
C GLU A 20 -26.89 39.71 31.24
N GLN A 21 -26.80 40.04 32.54
CA GLN A 21 -25.88 39.38 33.47
C GLN A 21 -26.27 37.92 33.69
N SER A 22 -27.58 37.64 33.83
CA SER A 22 -28.11 36.29 33.95
C SER A 22 -27.85 35.47 32.68
N CYS A 23 -27.98 36.07 31.49
CA CYS A 23 -27.64 35.43 30.22
C CYS A 23 -26.14 35.09 30.13
N MET A 24 -25.26 36.00 30.55
CA MET A 24 -23.82 35.75 30.56
C MET A 24 -23.43 34.63 31.54
N ILE A 25 -24.01 34.61 32.74
CA ILE A 25 -23.77 33.55 33.73
C ILE A 25 -24.21 32.19 33.20
N ASN A 26 -25.41 32.10 32.59
CA ASN A 26 -25.89 30.85 32.00
C ASN A 26 -24.97 30.35 30.88
N ARG A 27 -24.42 31.27 30.09
CA ARG A 27 -23.46 30.96 29.03
C ARG A 27 -22.11 30.48 29.58
N LEU A 28 -21.64 31.05 30.68
CA LEU A 28 -20.44 30.58 31.38
C LEU A 28 -20.64 29.19 31.95
N ILE A 29 -21.75 28.93 32.66
CA ILE A 29 -22.10 27.61 33.19
C ILE A 29 -22.18 26.58 32.06
N PHE A 30 -22.81 26.95 30.92
CA PHE A 30 -22.87 26.07 29.76
C PHE A 30 -21.48 25.68 29.25
N TYR A 31 -20.57 26.64 29.08
CA TYR A 31 -19.22 26.35 28.61
C TYR A 31 -18.40 25.56 29.63
N GLU A 32 -18.55 25.83 30.93
CA GLU A 32 -17.91 25.06 31.99
C GLU A 32 -18.36 23.60 31.97
N LYS A 33 -19.68 23.36 31.89
CA LYS A 33 -20.24 21.99 31.80
C LYS A 33 -19.90 21.30 30.49
N ALA A 34 -19.81 22.02 29.39
CA ALA A 34 -19.37 21.48 28.11
C ALA A 34 -17.89 21.03 28.18
N LEU A 35 -17.02 21.80 28.84
CA LEU A 35 -15.61 21.42 29.04
C LEU A 35 -15.47 20.20 29.96
N GLU A 36 -16.22 20.16 31.07
CA GLU A 36 -16.27 18.97 31.95
C GLU A 36 -16.70 17.72 31.17
N PHE A 37 -17.74 17.83 30.34
CA PHE A 37 -18.21 16.73 29.49
C PHE A 37 -17.16 16.31 28.46
N ALA A 38 -16.48 17.27 27.82
CA ALA A 38 -15.42 17.00 26.85
C ALA A 38 -14.25 16.20 27.48
N GLU A 39 -13.87 16.51 28.72
CA GLU A 39 -12.85 15.76 29.46
C GLU A 39 -13.33 14.36 29.88
N LEU A 40 -14.59 14.23 30.29
CA LEU A 40 -15.17 12.92 30.62
C LEU A 40 -15.25 12.01 29.39
N ILE A 41 -15.68 12.53 28.24
CA ILE A 41 -15.76 11.73 27.00
C ILE A 41 -14.37 11.37 26.49
N LYS A 42 -13.36 12.24 26.66
CA LYS A 42 -11.96 11.92 26.37
C LYS A 42 -11.45 10.75 27.21
N LYS A 43 -11.78 10.70 28.50
CA LYS A 43 -11.46 9.55 29.36
C LYS A 43 -12.21 8.28 28.93
N ALA A 44 -13.49 8.41 28.59
CA ALA A 44 -14.30 7.29 28.08
C ALA A 44 -13.71 6.72 26.78
N LEU A 45 -13.18 7.57 25.88
CA LEU A 45 -12.52 7.15 24.65
C LEU A 45 -11.26 6.30 24.93
N CYS A 46 -10.48 6.63 25.97
CA CYS A 46 -9.36 5.80 26.39
C CYS A 46 -9.83 4.41 26.84
N HIS A 47 -10.91 4.34 27.63
CA HIS A 47 -11.49 3.06 28.04
C HIS A 47 -12.05 2.26 26.87
N ALA A 48 -12.72 2.93 25.92
CA ALA A 48 -13.22 2.30 24.71
C ALA A 48 -12.08 1.65 23.89
N THR A 49 -10.95 2.34 23.79
CA THR A 49 -9.76 1.80 23.11
C THR A 49 -9.24 0.53 23.78
N MET A 50 -9.26 0.46 25.13
CA MET A 50 -8.89 -0.76 25.85
C MET A 50 -9.91 -1.90 25.67
N LEU A 51 -11.19 -1.56 25.50
CA LEU A 51 -12.26 -2.56 25.29
C LEU A 51 -12.23 -3.19 23.89
N LEU A 52 -11.48 -2.63 22.94
CA LEU A 52 -11.23 -3.27 21.64
C LEU A 52 -10.52 -4.62 21.80
N ASP A 53 -9.67 -4.76 22.83
CA ASP A 53 -8.97 -6.01 23.16
C ASP A 53 -9.81 -6.94 24.07
N SER A 54 -11.09 -6.63 24.29
CA SER A 54 -11.96 -7.47 25.12
C SER A 54 -12.17 -8.84 24.46
N ARG A 55 -12.17 -9.89 25.28
CA ARG A 55 -12.54 -11.25 24.84
C ARG A 55 -14.03 -11.39 24.51
N THR A 56 -14.83 -10.40 24.88
CA THR A 56 -16.26 -10.38 24.61
C THR A 56 -16.52 -9.59 23.33
N GLU A 57 -16.96 -10.28 22.28
CA GLU A 57 -17.34 -9.69 20.98
C GLU A 57 -18.24 -8.45 21.14
N ARG A 58 -19.21 -8.51 22.06
CA ARG A 58 -20.15 -7.40 22.33
C ARG A 58 -19.45 -6.15 22.84
N ASP A 59 -18.49 -6.29 23.74
CA ASP A 59 -17.78 -5.14 24.32
C ASP A 59 -16.95 -4.44 23.25
N ALA A 60 -16.28 -5.22 22.39
CA ALA A 60 -15.53 -4.71 21.25
C ALA A 60 -16.45 -3.96 20.27
N ILE A 61 -17.61 -4.53 19.91
CA ILE A 61 -18.56 -3.89 18.99
C ILE A 61 -19.13 -2.57 19.57
N GLU A 62 -19.48 -2.54 20.85
CA GLU A 62 -19.96 -1.30 21.48
C GLU A 62 -18.84 -0.25 21.61
N ALA A 63 -17.61 -0.68 21.88
CA ALA A 63 -16.44 0.21 21.87
C ALA A 63 -16.20 0.82 20.48
N ILE A 64 -16.31 0.03 19.41
CA ILE A 64 -16.24 0.51 18.02
C ILE A 64 -17.26 1.63 17.79
N LYS A 65 -18.53 1.42 18.18
CA LYS A 65 -19.60 2.41 18.01
C LYS A 65 -19.29 3.72 18.76
N LEU A 66 -18.82 3.63 20.00
CA LEU A 66 -18.44 4.80 20.78
C LEU A 66 -17.28 5.57 20.12
N ILE A 67 -16.27 4.87 19.61
CA ILE A 67 -15.13 5.50 18.91
C ILE A 67 -15.61 6.20 17.62
N VAL A 68 -16.50 5.56 16.85
CA VAL A 68 -17.10 6.16 15.65
C VAL A 68 -17.85 7.45 16.00
N ALA A 69 -18.67 7.44 17.05
CA ALA A 69 -19.37 8.63 17.51
C ALA A 69 -18.40 9.73 17.96
N CYS A 70 -17.38 9.41 18.76
CA CYS A 70 -16.34 10.35 19.15
C CYS A 70 -15.62 10.98 17.94
N ASN A 71 -15.41 10.21 16.88
CA ASN A 71 -14.80 10.68 15.65
C ASN A 71 -15.73 11.59 14.82
N GLU A 72 -17.05 11.33 14.81
CA GLU A 72 -18.04 12.23 14.19
C GLU A 72 -18.01 13.62 14.84
N TYR A 73 -17.92 13.67 16.18
CA TYR A 73 -17.84 14.91 16.96
C TYR A 73 -16.42 15.49 17.10
N ARG A 74 -15.41 14.89 16.47
CA ARG A 74 -14.00 15.34 16.49
C ARG A 74 -13.42 15.49 17.89
N ILE A 75 -13.73 14.55 18.78
CA ILE A 75 -13.11 14.48 20.11
C ILE A 75 -11.60 14.26 19.95
N GLU A 76 -10.80 14.93 20.77
CA GLU A 76 -9.34 14.81 20.73
C GLU A 76 -8.89 13.35 20.90
N GLY A 77 -8.00 12.87 20.03
CA GLY A 77 -7.51 11.49 20.04
C GLY A 77 -8.41 10.47 19.36
N SER A 78 -9.62 10.86 18.90
CA SER A 78 -10.55 9.96 18.22
C SER A 78 -10.00 9.37 16.92
N GLU A 79 -9.23 10.14 16.13
CA GLU A 79 -8.62 9.64 14.89
C GLU A 79 -7.64 8.49 15.16
N LYS A 80 -6.84 8.58 16.23
CA LYS A 80 -5.90 7.53 16.63
C LYS A 80 -6.62 6.29 17.16
N ALA A 81 -7.67 6.49 17.97
CA ALA A 81 -8.53 5.39 18.43
C ALA A 81 -9.21 4.70 17.23
N PHE A 82 -9.64 5.47 16.23
CA PHE A 82 -10.25 4.95 15.02
C PHE A 82 -9.27 4.12 14.18
N LEU A 83 -7.99 4.51 14.06
CA LEU A 83 -6.97 3.65 13.44
C LEU A 83 -6.85 2.29 14.17
N SER A 84 -6.96 2.28 15.50
CA SER A 84 -6.96 1.05 16.30
C SER A 84 -8.16 0.15 15.98
N VAL A 85 -9.34 0.76 15.73
CA VAL A 85 -10.52 0.03 15.23
C VAL A 85 -10.24 -0.60 13.87
N LEU A 86 -9.58 0.09 12.94
CA LEU A 86 -9.30 -0.46 11.61
C LEU A 86 -8.48 -1.74 11.68
N VAL A 87 -7.47 -1.78 12.57
CA VAL A 87 -6.58 -2.94 12.75
C VAL A 87 -7.32 -4.19 13.24
N MET A 88 -8.48 -4.04 13.91
CA MET A 88 -9.32 -5.18 14.31
C MET A 88 -9.85 -6.00 13.13
N ILE A 89 -9.71 -5.53 11.88
CA ILE A 89 -10.02 -6.31 10.68
C ILE A 89 -9.21 -7.62 10.58
N PHE A 90 -8.09 -7.70 11.29
CA PHE A 90 -7.25 -8.91 11.34
C PHE A 90 -7.72 -9.93 12.37
N GLU A 91 -8.68 -9.58 13.23
CA GLU A 91 -9.28 -10.53 14.15
C GLU A 91 -10.01 -11.65 13.43
N GLY A 92 -10.04 -12.85 14.03
CA GLY A 92 -10.63 -14.04 13.43
C GLY A 92 -12.16 -13.99 13.31
N GLU A 93 -12.81 -13.10 14.06
CA GLU A 93 -14.27 -13.06 14.17
C GLU A 93 -14.91 -12.24 13.05
N ILE A 94 -15.72 -12.90 12.22
CA ILE A 94 -16.38 -12.28 11.05
C ILE A 94 -17.24 -11.08 11.45
N LYS A 95 -17.91 -11.14 12.60
CA LYS A 95 -18.80 -10.05 13.05
C LYS A 95 -18.02 -8.80 13.43
N ILE A 96 -16.86 -8.95 14.07
CA ILE A 96 -15.93 -7.83 14.33
C ILE A 96 -15.47 -7.25 13.00
N GLN A 97 -15.04 -8.09 12.05
CA GLN A 97 -14.64 -7.63 10.71
C GLN A 97 -15.76 -6.85 9.99
N CYS A 98 -17.01 -7.30 10.11
CA CYS A 98 -18.16 -6.59 9.55
C CYS A 98 -18.41 -5.25 10.26
N ALA A 99 -18.33 -5.22 11.60
CA ALA A 99 -18.47 -3.99 12.38
C ALA A 99 -17.37 -2.97 12.02
N VAL A 100 -16.12 -3.40 11.83
CA VAL A 100 -15.01 -2.56 11.40
C VAL A 100 -15.25 -2.00 9.99
N ARG A 101 -15.68 -2.84 9.04
CA ARG A 101 -16.04 -2.40 7.68
C ARG A 101 -17.16 -1.36 7.72
N ASP A 102 -18.21 -1.61 8.50
CA ASP A 102 -19.37 -0.72 8.57
C ASP A 102 -19.00 0.62 9.23
N ALA A 103 -18.20 0.58 10.30
CA ALA A 103 -17.60 1.76 10.92
C ALA A 103 -16.73 2.57 9.94
N PHE A 104 -15.91 1.88 9.13
CA PHE A 104 -15.10 2.51 8.08
C PHE A 104 -15.96 3.23 7.04
N VAL A 105 -17.01 2.55 6.55
CA VAL A 105 -17.94 3.13 5.58
C VAL A 105 -18.64 4.35 6.16
N GLU A 106 -19.13 4.25 7.38
CA GLU A 106 -19.82 5.34 8.08
C GLU A 106 -18.92 6.57 8.23
N VAL A 107 -17.71 6.37 8.74
CA VAL A 107 -16.76 7.44 9.02
C VAL A 107 -16.24 8.09 7.73
N VAL A 108 -15.92 7.32 6.70
CA VAL A 108 -15.24 7.84 5.50
C VAL A 108 -16.23 8.35 4.45
N PHE A 109 -17.27 7.57 4.15
CA PHE A 109 -18.16 7.84 3.01
C PHE A 109 -19.52 8.42 3.44
N THR A 110 -20.09 7.94 4.55
CA THR A 110 -21.43 8.36 4.99
C THR A 110 -21.40 9.70 5.75
N ALA A 111 -20.27 10.08 6.33
CA ALA A 111 -20.10 11.35 7.05
C ALA A 111 -20.52 12.60 6.24
N PHE A 112 -20.46 12.53 4.92
CA PHE A 112 -20.82 13.63 4.02
C PHE A 112 -22.18 13.44 3.32
N ALA A 113 -22.91 12.38 3.65
CA ALA A 113 -24.19 12.07 3.01
C ALA A 113 -25.32 13.04 3.42
N LYS A 114 -25.22 13.63 4.62
CA LYS A 114 -26.21 14.59 5.15
C LYS A 114 -26.07 16.00 4.54
N THR A 115 -24.95 16.29 3.87
CA THR A 115 -24.72 17.59 3.22
C THR A 115 -25.42 17.61 1.86
N SER A 116 -26.09 18.71 1.51
CA SER A 116 -26.69 18.94 0.17
C SER A 116 -25.67 19.09 -0.97
N ALA A 117 -24.46 18.58 -0.77
CA ALA A 117 -23.34 18.69 -1.69
C ALA A 117 -23.48 17.74 -2.89
N SER A 118 -22.93 18.17 -4.03
CA SER A 118 -22.87 17.33 -5.23
C SER A 118 -22.12 16.02 -4.98
N SER A 119 -22.36 15.00 -5.82
CA SER A 119 -21.63 13.72 -5.75
C SER A 119 -20.11 13.92 -5.78
N LEU A 120 -19.64 14.82 -6.65
CA LEU A 120 -18.23 15.17 -6.79
C LEU A 120 -17.65 15.75 -5.48
N MET A 121 -18.34 16.70 -4.87
CA MET A 121 -17.91 17.29 -3.58
C MET A 121 -17.88 16.25 -2.46
N ARG A 122 -18.86 15.34 -2.41
CA ARG A 122 -18.88 14.25 -1.41
C ARG A 122 -17.70 13.28 -1.59
N ASN A 123 -17.41 12.90 -2.83
CA ASN A 123 -16.25 12.05 -3.14
C ASN A 123 -14.93 12.75 -2.80
N MET A 124 -14.81 14.04 -3.11
CA MET A 124 -13.64 14.84 -2.74
C MET A 124 -13.44 14.93 -1.22
N ALA A 125 -14.51 15.23 -0.48
CA ALA A 125 -14.45 15.28 0.98
C ALA A 125 -14.10 13.90 1.59
N SER A 126 -14.65 12.81 1.04
CA SER A 126 -14.31 11.44 1.45
C SER A 126 -12.84 11.12 1.19
N ALA A 127 -12.30 11.52 0.03
CA ALA A 127 -10.90 11.33 -0.32
C ALA A 127 -9.98 12.10 0.66
N HIS A 128 -10.25 13.38 0.92
CA HIS A 128 -9.51 14.15 1.91
C HIS A 128 -9.57 13.54 3.31
N LYS A 129 -10.75 13.05 3.74
CA LYS A 129 -10.91 12.42 5.05
C LYS A 129 -10.06 11.17 5.18
N LEU A 130 -10.06 10.31 4.15
CA LEU A 130 -9.23 9.10 4.15
C LEU A 130 -7.74 9.41 4.07
N ILE A 131 -7.34 10.39 3.25
CA ILE A 131 -5.96 10.88 3.17
C ILE A 131 -5.52 11.45 4.53
N GLY A 132 -6.40 12.15 5.24
CA GLY A 132 -6.17 12.66 6.59
C GLY A 132 -5.81 11.55 7.57
N PHE A 133 -6.60 10.47 7.63
CA PHE A 133 -6.29 9.31 8.47
C PHE A 133 -4.96 8.66 8.11
N LEU A 134 -4.65 8.59 6.82
CA LEU A 134 -3.46 7.92 6.31
C LEU A 134 -2.17 8.77 6.38
N ARG A 135 -2.25 10.07 6.71
CA ARG A 135 -1.11 11.02 6.71
C ARG A 135 0.00 10.64 7.71
N GLY A 136 -0.35 9.90 8.78
CA GLY A 136 0.61 9.39 9.78
C GLY A 136 0.40 7.92 10.13
N ALA A 137 -0.35 7.19 9.30
CA ALA A 137 -0.70 5.80 9.52
C ALA A 137 0.54 4.89 9.41
N THR A 138 0.59 3.85 10.24
CA THR A 138 1.61 2.80 10.15
C THR A 138 1.34 1.89 8.96
N GLU A 139 2.33 1.07 8.57
CA GLU A 139 2.12 0.05 7.53
C GLU A 139 1.03 -0.96 7.88
N GLY A 140 0.83 -1.23 9.19
CA GLY A 140 -0.24 -2.08 9.69
C GLY A 140 -1.63 -1.46 9.45
N ASP A 141 -1.77 -0.16 9.72
CA ASP A 141 -3.02 0.59 9.49
C ASP A 141 -3.38 0.62 8.00
N VAL A 142 -2.38 0.85 7.13
CA VAL A 142 -2.62 0.85 5.68
C VAL A 142 -3.00 -0.55 5.18
N SER A 143 -2.35 -1.59 5.70
CA SER A 143 -2.72 -2.97 5.39
C SER A 143 -4.13 -3.31 5.88
N ALA A 144 -4.57 -2.72 6.99
CA ALA A 144 -5.94 -2.88 7.47
C ALA A 144 -6.95 -2.26 6.49
N VAL A 145 -6.67 -1.04 6.00
CA VAL A 145 -7.51 -0.39 4.97
C VAL A 145 -7.57 -1.23 3.68
N ASP A 146 -6.45 -1.80 3.22
CA ASP A 146 -6.42 -2.70 2.05
C ASP A 146 -7.38 -3.88 2.22
N ARG A 147 -7.36 -4.52 3.40
CA ARG A 147 -8.25 -5.65 3.73
C ARG A 147 -9.72 -5.23 3.91
N ILE A 148 -9.98 -4.01 4.39
CA ILE A 148 -11.34 -3.48 4.46
C ILE A 148 -11.90 -3.28 3.04
N PHE A 149 -11.09 -2.81 2.10
CA PHE A 149 -11.52 -2.68 0.69
C PHE A 149 -11.89 -4.04 0.06
N ASP A 150 -11.18 -5.13 0.39
CA ASP A 150 -11.59 -6.48 -0.02
C ASP A 150 -13.01 -6.80 0.48
N LEU A 151 -13.29 -6.57 1.78
CA LEU A 151 -14.61 -6.82 2.35
C LEU A 151 -15.70 -5.91 1.77
N MET A 152 -15.37 -4.65 1.45
CA MET A 152 -16.28 -3.72 0.80
C MET A 152 -16.63 -4.20 -0.61
N LYS A 153 -15.65 -4.72 -1.37
CA LYS A 153 -15.85 -5.22 -2.72
C LYS A 153 -16.72 -6.48 -2.76
N CYS A 154 -16.61 -7.34 -1.75
CA CYS A 154 -17.49 -8.51 -1.60
C CYS A 154 -18.96 -8.14 -1.31
N ASN A 155 -19.24 -6.91 -0.85
CA ASN A 155 -20.60 -6.44 -0.56
C ASN A 155 -21.12 -5.51 -1.67
N PRO A 156 -22.17 -5.89 -2.43
CA PRO A 156 -22.70 -5.07 -3.52
C PRO A 156 -23.11 -3.64 -3.12
N SER A 157 -23.55 -3.43 -1.89
CA SER A 157 -23.96 -2.12 -1.38
C SER A 157 -22.77 -1.17 -1.21
N PHE A 158 -21.62 -1.70 -0.77
CA PHE A 158 -20.41 -0.91 -0.52
C PHE A 158 -19.49 -0.82 -1.74
N SER A 159 -19.55 -1.80 -2.64
CA SER A 159 -18.75 -1.79 -3.88
C SER A 159 -18.96 -0.52 -4.72
N ARG A 160 -20.13 0.13 -4.63
CA ARG A 160 -20.40 1.38 -5.36
C ARG A 160 -19.73 2.62 -4.77
N LEU A 161 -19.26 2.54 -3.51
CA LEU A 161 -18.57 3.66 -2.85
C LEU A 161 -17.17 3.86 -3.43
N ILE A 162 -16.50 2.77 -3.80
CA ILE A 162 -15.25 2.77 -4.56
C ILE A 162 -15.58 2.98 -6.05
N SER A 163 -16.15 4.15 -6.36
CA SER A 163 -16.55 4.53 -7.72
C SER A 163 -15.40 5.18 -8.48
N GLY A 164 -15.50 5.24 -9.81
CA GLY A 164 -14.58 6.03 -10.64
C GLY A 164 -14.49 7.50 -10.22
N GLN A 165 -15.59 8.11 -9.76
CA GLN A 165 -15.56 9.50 -9.24
C GLN A 165 -14.74 9.64 -7.96
N PHE A 166 -14.75 8.63 -7.09
CA PHE A 166 -13.90 8.61 -5.90
C PHE A 166 -12.43 8.40 -6.27
N MET A 167 -12.16 7.54 -7.26
CA MET A 167 -10.81 7.37 -7.82
C MET A 167 -10.28 8.65 -8.47
N ASP A 168 -11.12 9.37 -9.22
CA ASP A 168 -10.79 10.68 -9.80
C ASP A 168 -10.48 11.71 -8.73
N ALA A 169 -11.25 11.71 -7.64
CA ALA A 169 -10.99 12.57 -6.49
C ALA A 169 -9.60 12.28 -5.87
N VAL A 170 -9.28 11.02 -5.61
CA VAL A 170 -7.98 10.62 -5.06
C VAL A 170 -6.84 10.97 -6.03
N TRP A 171 -7.02 10.69 -7.33
CA TRP A 171 -6.03 11.00 -8.37
C TRP A 171 -5.77 12.50 -8.49
N SER A 172 -6.82 13.32 -8.47
CA SER A 172 -6.72 14.80 -8.59
C SER A 172 -5.89 15.39 -7.46
N ILE A 173 -6.04 14.87 -6.23
CA ILE A 173 -5.22 15.29 -5.07
C ILE A 173 -3.77 14.81 -5.25
N ALA A 174 -3.56 13.58 -5.72
CA ALA A 174 -2.22 13.02 -5.93
C ALA A 174 -1.44 13.78 -7.01
N GLU A 175 -2.11 14.07 -8.13
CA GLU A 175 -1.58 14.86 -9.24
C GLU A 175 -1.27 16.30 -8.80
N GLY A 176 -2.16 16.90 -8.00
CA GLY A 176 -2.07 18.29 -7.55
C GLY A 176 -2.69 19.27 -8.55
N SER A 177 -3.65 18.83 -9.36
CA SER A 177 -4.30 19.64 -10.41
C SER A 177 -5.40 20.56 -9.88
N MET A 178 -6.02 20.23 -8.75
CA MET A 178 -7.20 20.94 -8.24
C MET A 178 -6.91 21.93 -7.10
N ASP A 179 -5.78 21.79 -6.41
CA ASP A 179 -5.47 22.63 -5.24
C ASP A 179 -3.94 22.79 -5.09
N HIS A 180 -3.46 24.01 -5.35
CA HIS A 180 -2.04 24.35 -5.30
C HIS A 180 -1.47 24.36 -3.87
N ASP A 181 -2.33 24.36 -2.84
CA ASP A 181 -1.95 24.39 -1.43
C ASP A 181 -1.84 22.99 -0.80
N VAL A 182 -2.09 21.92 -1.59
CA VAL A 182 -2.00 20.55 -1.09
C VAL A 182 -0.56 20.22 -0.68
N SER A 183 -0.41 19.78 0.57
CA SER A 183 0.88 19.42 1.13
C SER A 183 1.54 18.27 0.34
N PRO A 184 2.89 18.24 0.20
CA PRO A 184 3.58 17.15 -0.47
C PRO A 184 3.32 15.78 0.21
N THR A 185 3.06 15.79 1.52
CA THR A 185 2.64 14.60 2.27
C THR A 185 1.27 14.09 1.81
N ASP A 186 0.30 14.96 1.58
CA ASP A 186 -1.02 14.54 1.09
C ASP A 186 -0.95 13.97 -0.31
N ARG A 187 -0.15 14.56 -1.19
CA ARG A 187 0.05 14.04 -2.55
C ARG A 187 0.61 12.61 -2.51
N ARG A 188 1.61 12.35 -1.65
CA ARG A 188 2.19 11.01 -1.45
C ARG A 188 1.15 10.03 -0.90
N THR A 189 0.40 10.45 0.12
CA THR A 189 -0.64 9.61 0.75
C THR A 189 -1.79 9.32 -0.22
N ALA A 190 -2.20 10.30 -1.03
CA ALA A 190 -3.20 10.14 -2.07
C ALA A 190 -2.73 9.15 -3.15
N MET A 191 -1.49 9.26 -3.63
CA MET A 191 -0.95 8.30 -4.61
C MET A 191 -0.80 6.90 -4.02
N ARG A 192 -0.43 6.81 -2.74
CA ARG A 192 -0.41 5.53 -2.01
C ARG A 192 -1.80 4.91 -1.96
N LEU A 193 -2.82 5.68 -1.59
CA LEU A 193 -4.21 5.26 -1.56
C LEU A 193 -4.69 4.83 -2.96
N PHE A 194 -4.38 5.61 -4.01
CA PHE A 194 -4.68 5.27 -5.39
C PHE A 194 -4.10 3.90 -5.78
N SER A 195 -2.83 3.64 -5.42
CA SER A 195 -2.18 2.36 -5.70
C SER A 195 -2.85 1.16 -5.01
N LEU A 196 -3.45 1.35 -3.84
CA LEU A 196 -4.24 0.32 -3.15
C LEU A 196 -5.57 0.10 -3.87
N LEU A 197 -6.27 1.18 -4.20
CA LEU A 197 -7.57 1.10 -4.87
C LEU A 197 -7.46 0.43 -6.24
N CYS A 198 -6.36 0.62 -6.98
CA CYS A 198 -6.11 -0.09 -8.25
C CYS A 198 -6.05 -1.62 -8.10
N LYS A 199 -5.70 -2.16 -6.91
CA LYS A 199 -5.78 -3.61 -6.65
C LYS A 199 -7.22 -4.11 -6.53
N HIS A 200 -8.15 -3.20 -6.21
CA HIS A 200 -9.55 -3.51 -6.02
C HIS A 200 -10.37 -3.20 -7.27
N ASP A 201 -10.00 -2.18 -8.04
CA ASP A 201 -10.60 -1.89 -9.34
C ASP A 201 -9.55 -1.60 -10.41
N TRP A 202 -9.15 -2.65 -11.14
CA TRP A 202 -8.19 -2.54 -12.25
C TRP A 202 -8.77 -1.80 -13.47
N ARG A 203 -10.11 -1.70 -13.61
CA ARG A 203 -10.73 -1.04 -14.77
C ARG A 203 -10.43 0.44 -14.75
N GLU A 204 -10.47 1.01 -13.56
CA GLU A 204 -10.10 2.40 -13.28
C GLU A 204 -8.62 2.67 -13.57
N LEU A 205 -7.73 1.70 -13.37
CA LEU A 205 -6.34 1.79 -13.82
C LEU A 205 -6.23 1.86 -15.34
N CYS A 206 -6.93 0.96 -16.06
CA CYS A 206 -6.92 0.95 -17.53
C CYS A 206 -7.46 2.25 -18.14
N ALA A 207 -8.53 2.81 -17.55
CA ALA A 207 -9.11 4.08 -18.00
C ALA A 207 -8.15 5.28 -17.82
N ARG A 208 -7.17 5.19 -16.91
CA ARG A 208 -6.22 6.28 -16.58
C ARG A 208 -4.81 6.05 -17.10
N LYS A 209 -4.60 5.06 -17.99
CA LYS A 209 -3.25 4.71 -18.48
C LYS A 209 -2.54 5.89 -19.14
N GLU A 210 -3.26 6.71 -19.91
CA GLU A 210 -2.71 7.92 -20.53
C GLU A 210 -2.31 8.98 -19.51
N SER A 211 -3.17 9.25 -18.51
CA SER A 211 -2.87 10.18 -17.42
C SER A 211 -1.66 9.73 -16.59
N ILE A 212 -1.53 8.42 -16.34
CA ILE A 212 -0.37 7.86 -15.66
C ILE A 212 0.90 8.04 -16.48
N VAL A 213 0.84 7.81 -17.80
CA VAL A 213 1.97 8.04 -18.70
C VAL A 213 2.39 9.51 -18.69
N GLU A 214 1.44 10.43 -18.80
CA GLU A 214 1.72 11.87 -18.73
C GLU A 214 2.27 12.29 -17.37
N PHE A 215 1.77 11.65 -16.32
CA PHE A 215 2.32 11.79 -14.98
C PHE A 215 3.74 11.23 -14.87
N LEU A 216 4.09 10.12 -15.52
CA LEU A 216 5.47 9.61 -15.47
C LEU A 216 6.44 10.47 -16.27
N ARG A 217 5.97 11.13 -17.35
CA ARG A 217 6.79 12.00 -18.22
C ARG A 217 7.08 13.38 -17.64
N SER A 218 6.12 13.96 -16.91
CA SER A 218 6.25 15.35 -16.48
C SER A 218 7.32 15.55 -15.39
N ASP A 219 8.27 16.43 -15.68
CA ASP A 219 9.45 16.74 -14.85
C ASP A 219 9.12 17.66 -13.65
N ALA A 220 7.87 18.13 -13.56
CA ALA A 220 7.44 19.10 -12.56
C ALA A 220 7.21 18.46 -11.18
N ARG A 221 8.11 18.76 -10.22
CA ARG A 221 7.91 18.61 -8.76
C ARG A 221 7.42 17.22 -8.30
N LYS A 222 8.06 16.15 -8.78
CA LYS A 222 7.76 14.77 -8.35
C LYS A 222 8.91 14.23 -7.52
N ASP A 223 8.63 13.97 -6.26
CA ASP A 223 9.59 13.23 -5.45
C ASP A 223 9.53 11.72 -5.75
N ASN A 224 10.58 11.04 -5.32
CA ASN A 224 10.80 9.64 -5.60
C ASN A 224 9.71 8.75 -4.97
N VAL A 225 9.10 9.20 -3.86
CA VAL A 225 8.08 8.45 -3.13
C VAL A 225 6.75 8.47 -3.90
N LEU A 226 6.38 9.62 -4.44
CA LEU A 226 5.19 9.77 -5.27
C LEU A 226 5.28 8.90 -6.53
N LEU A 227 6.43 8.92 -7.20
CA LEU A 227 6.70 8.05 -8.36
C LEU A 227 6.65 6.57 -7.97
N ALA A 228 7.17 6.20 -6.79
CA ALA A 228 7.15 4.81 -6.33
C ALA A 228 5.72 4.29 -6.19
N TYR A 229 4.81 5.05 -5.58
CA TYR A 229 3.40 4.66 -5.46
C TYR A 229 2.67 4.66 -6.81
N CYS A 230 3.02 5.58 -7.71
CA CYS A 230 2.47 5.56 -9.07
C CYS A 230 2.88 4.28 -9.81
N LEU A 231 4.15 3.88 -9.78
CA LEU A 231 4.61 2.62 -10.37
C LEU A 231 3.99 1.39 -9.67
N LYS A 232 3.74 1.48 -8.35
CA LYS A 232 3.05 0.43 -7.59
C LYS A 232 1.63 0.19 -8.12
N SER A 233 0.93 1.22 -8.59
CA SER A 233 -0.42 1.08 -9.15
C SER A 233 -0.42 0.22 -10.44
N LEU A 234 0.62 0.35 -11.28
CA LEU A 234 0.78 -0.42 -12.52
C LEU A 234 0.95 -1.92 -12.28
N GLU A 235 1.41 -2.31 -11.09
CA GLU A 235 1.48 -3.73 -10.72
C GLU A 235 0.10 -4.39 -10.71
N SER A 236 -1.02 -3.64 -10.70
CA SER A 236 -2.36 -4.23 -10.70
C SER A 236 -2.86 -4.61 -12.10
N GLU A 237 -2.09 -4.33 -13.18
CA GLU A 237 -2.50 -4.66 -14.56
C GLU A 237 -2.73 -6.17 -14.77
N TYR A 238 -2.06 -7.06 -14.02
CA TYR A 238 -2.24 -8.52 -14.15
C TYR A 238 -3.67 -8.98 -13.83
N GLN A 239 -4.45 -8.17 -13.12
CA GLN A 239 -5.84 -8.50 -12.78
C GLN A 239 -6.78 -8.38 -13.99
N ASN A 240 -6.35 -7.68 -15.05
CA ASN A 240 -7.10 -7.61 -16.29
C ASN A 240 -7.06 -9.00 -16.99
N PRO A 241 -8.21 -9.64 -17.27
CA PRO A 241 -8.25 -10.94 -17.95
C PRO A 241 -7.63 -10.93 -19.36
N HIS A 242 -7.55 -9.76 -20.00
CA HIS A 242 -6.94 -9.57 -21.31
C HIS A 242 -5.51 -9.01 -21.22
N TYR A 243 -4.94 -8.98 -20.02
CA TYR A 243 -3.58 -8.51 -19.81
C TYR A 243 -2.59 -9.39 -20.59
N GLN A 244 -1.76 -8.74 -21.40
CA GLN A 244 -0.61 -9.36 -22.03
C GLN A 244 0.65 -8.64 -21.55
N PRO A 245 1.63 -9.36 -20.98
CA PRO A 245 2.90 -8.78 -20.63
C PRO A 245 3.61 -8.26 -21.88
N ILE A 246 4.45 -7.24 -21.69
CA ILE A 246 5.23 -6.62 -22.76
C ILE A 246 6.16 -7.69 -23.34
N PRO A 247 6.02 -8.00 -24.65
CA PRO A 247 6.79 -9.06 -25.28
C PRO A 247 8.30 -8.79 -25.31
N VAL A 248 9.10 -9.86 -25.27
CA VAL A 248 10.58 -9.76 -25.30
C VAL A 248 11.14 -8.99 -26.51
N ARG A 249 10.40 -8.97 -27.63
CA ARG A 249 10.77 -8.27 -28.87
C ARG A 249 10.69 -6.76 -28.80
N VAL A 250 9.97 -6.19 -27.83
CA VAL A 250 9.78 -4.74 -27.71
C VAL A 250 10.96 -4.18 -26.93
N GLU A 251 11.69 -3.25 -27.53
CA GLU A 251 12.80 -2.62 -26.81
C GLU A 251 12.28 -1.69 -25.70
N PRO A 252 13.00 -1.54 -24.57
CA PRO A 252 12.55 -0.68 -23.48
C PRO A 252 12.29 0.78 -23.88
N ARG A 253 12.93 1.27 -24.94
CA ARG A 253 12.74 2.63 -25.46
C ARG A 253 11.49 2.80 -26.33
N GLU A 254 10.99 1.71 -26.92
CA GLU A 254 9.79 1.76 -27.77
C GLU A 254 8.51 1.79 -26.94
N HIS A 255 8.54 1.18 -25.76
CA HIS A 255 7.41 1.17 -24.85
C HIS A 255 7.47 2.36 -23.88
N VAL A 256 6.51 3.28 -24.00
CA VAL A 256 6.48 4.54 -23.24
C VAL A 256 6.66 4.35 -21.73
N ILE A 257 5.96 3.40 -21.11
CA ILE A 257 6.09 3.18 -19.64
C ILE A 257 7.49 2.63 -19.29
N LEU A 258 8.06 1.75 -20.11
CA LEU A 258 9.38 1.18 -19.83
C LEU A 258 10.46 2.24 -20.00
N GLU A 259 10.32 3.09 -21.01
CA GLU A 259 11.20 4.23 -21.23
C GLU A 259 11.21 5.12 -19.99
N GLN A 260 10.04 5.48 -19.46
CA GLN A 260 9.95 6.30 -18.25
C GLN A 260 10.54 5.59 -17.02
N ILE A 261 10.28 4.29 -16.84
CA ILE A 261 10.89 3.53 -15.74
C ILE A 261 12.42 3.55 -15.85
N VAL A 262 12.98 3.35 -17.04
CA VAL A 262 14.43 3.41 -17.27
C VAL A 262 14.98 4.80 -16.96
N ILE A 263 14.33 5.87 -17.43
CA ILE A 263 14.71 7.26 -17.12
C ILE A 263 14.76 7.48 -15.61
N HIS A 264 13.72 7.05 -14.89
CA HIS A 264 13.58 7.23 -13.44
C HIS A 264 14.56 6.40 -12.61
N LEU A 265 14.90 5.20 -13.06
CA LEU A 265 15.95 4.37 -12.46
C LEU A 265 17.34 4.97 -12.69
N CYS A 266 17.57 5.51 -13.88
CA CYS A 266 18.85 6.04 -14.31
C CYS A 266 19.11 7.49 -13.88
N ARG A 267 18.15 8.20 -13.29
CA ARG A 267 18.35 9.61 -12.93
C ARG A 267 19.40 9.84 -11.84
N ARG A 268 19.95 11.05 -11.82
CA ARG A 268 20.79 11.56 -10.73
C ARG A 268 19.94 11.75 -9.48
N THR A 269 20.45 11.33 -8.33
CA THR A 269 19.78 11.56 -7.05
C THR A 269 20.75 12.02 -5.99
N SER A 270 20.37 13.06 -5.25
CA SER A 270 21.00 13.47 -3.99
C SER A 270 20.39 12.75 -2.78
N THR A 271 19.16 12.21 -2.92
CA THR A 271 18.42 11.54 -1.85
C THR A 271 18.35 10.05 -2.13
N ILE A 272 19.34 9.30 -1.61
CA ILE A 272 19.46 7.86 -1.89
C ILE A 272 18.28 7.08 -1.30
N SER A 273 17.88 7.33 -0.06
CA SER A 273 16.79 6.59 0.62
C SER A 273 15.46 6.63 -0.16
N SER A 274 15.04 7.82 -0.59
CA SER A 274 13.80 7.96 -1.39
C SER A 274 13.95 7.35 -2.78
N TRP A 275 15.17 7.36 -3.37
CA TRP A 275 15.44 6.69 -4.64
C TRP A 275 15.38 5.17 -4.51
N LEU A 276 15.84 4.58 -3.40
CA LEU A 276 15.73 3.13 -3.16
C LEU A 276 14.26 2.68 -3.14
N MET A 277 13.36 3.48 -2.57
CA MET A 277 11.91 3.22 -2.60
C MET A 277 11.36 3.21 -4.03
N LEU A 278 11.78 4.17 -4.86
CA LEU A 278 11.41 4.18 -6.27
C LEU A 278 11.97 2.99 -7.03
N ALA A 279 13.25 2.68 -6.81
CA ALA A 279 13.92 1.58 -7.49
C ALA A 279 13.26 0.24 -7.12
N ASP A 280 12.85 0.04 -5.88
CA ASP A 280 12.07 -1.13 -5.46
C ASP A 280 10.75 -1.24 -6.24
N ALA A 281 9.96 -0.17 -6.24
CA ALA A 281 8.69 -0.12 -6.95
C ALA A 281 8.86 -0.33 -8.47
N ALA A 282 9.88 0.28 -9.07
CA ALA A 282 10.21 0.12 -10.48
C ALA A 282 10.60 -1.33 -10.83
N VAL A 283 11.42 -1.98 -10.01
CA VAL A 283 11.80 -3.39 -10.22
C VAL A 283 10.56 -4.28 -10.14
N ASN A 284 9.67 -4.05 -9.17
CA ASN A 284 8.41 -4.78 -9.07
C ASN A 284 7.50 -4.54 -10.29
N ALA A 285 7.36 -3.29 -10.74
CA ALA A 285 6.59 -2.92 -11.91
C ALA A 285 7.14 -3.60 -13.17
N ILE A 286 8.46 -3.61 -13.41
CA ILE A 286 9.08 -4.30 -14.55
C ILE A 286 8.73 -5.80 -14.54
N HIS A 287 8.78 -6.45 -13.37
CA HIS A 287 8.41 -7.86 -13.26
C HIS A 287 6.93 -8.13 -13.49
N SER A 288 6.05 -7.17 -13.16
CA SER A 288 4.62 -7.29 -13.48
C SER A 288 4.34 -7.01 -14.95
N LEU A 289 5.12 -6.12 -15.58
CA LEU A 289 4.85 -5.58 -16.91
C LEU A 289 5.51 -6.36 -18.05
N CYS A 290 6.64 -7.03 -17.84
CA CYS A 290 7.46 -7.62 -18.89
C CYS A 290 7.47 -9.15 -18.87
N GLU A 291 7.51 -9.78 -20.06
CA GLU A 291 7.78 -11.21 -20.19
C GLU A 291 9.22 -11.57 -19.75
N SER A 292 10.19 -10.73 -20.14
CA SER A 292 11.61 -10.90 -19.81
C SER A 292 12.20 -9.60 -19.23
N PRO A 293 12.21 -9.44 -17.90
CA PRO A 293 12.80 -8.29 -17.21
C PRO A 293 14.31 -8.11 -17.46
N ALA A 294 15.03 -9.18 -17.81
CA ALA A 294 16.48 -9.19 -17.94
C ALA A 294 17.01 -8.19 -18.98
N LEU A 295 16.25 -7.95 -20.05
CA LEU A 295 16.62 -6.97 -21.07
C LEU A 295 16.68 -5.57 -20.46
N VAL A 296 15.63 -5.15 -19.74
CA VAL A 296 15.55 -3.85 -19.07
C VAL A 296 16.69 -3.69 -18.05
N TYR A 297 16.96 -4.73 -17.26
CA TYR A 297 18.05 -4.69 -16.28
C TYR A 297 19.42 -4.52 -16.92
N THR A 298 19.65 -5.11 -18.10
CA THR A 298 20.90 -4.93 -18.83
C THR A 298 21.12 -3.46 -19.18
N TYR A 299 20.10 -2.77 -19.71
CA TYR A 299 20.19 -1.35 -20.05
C TYR A 299 20.45 -0.48 -18.83
N VAL A 300 19.70 -0.71 -17.74
CA VAL A 300 19.82 0.09 -16.51
C VAL A 300 21.19 -0.12 -15.86
N LEU A 301 21.64 -1.37 -15.71
CA LEU A 301 22.92 -1.67 -15.06
C LEU A 301 24.11 -1.17 -15.89
N ASP A 302 24.09 -1.31 -17.21
CA ASP A 302 25.15 -0.76 -18.09
C ASP A 302 25.26 0.76 -17.93
N TYR A 303 24.13 1.46 -17.86
CA TYR A 303 24.12 2.91 -17.68
C TYR A 303 24.67 3.35 -16.31
N VAL A 304 24.28 2.65 -15.24
CA VAL A 304 24.75 2.98 -13.87
C VAL A 304 26.24 2.70 -13.72
N VAL A 305 26.75 1.60 -14.30
CA VAL A 305 28.18 1.24 -14.24
C VAL A 305 29.07 2.31 -14.85
N ARG A 306 28.68 2.88 -15.99
CA ARG A 306 29.41 3.98 -16.65
C ARG A 306 29.50 5.25 -15.79
N ARG A 307 28.68 5.36 -14.74
CA ARG A 307 28.58 6.54 -13.87
C ARG A 307 29.18 6.34 -12.48
N ILE A 308 29.75 5.16 -12.19
CA ILE A 308 30.36 4.87 -10.88
C ILE A 308 31.49 5.87 -10.56
N GLU A 309 32.35 6.16 -11.54
CA GLU A 309 33.51 7.04 -11.34
C GLU A 309 33.13 8.53 -11.27
N THR A 310 32.01 8.92 -11.88
CA THR A 310 31.62 10.33 -12.02
C THR A 310 30.68 10.80 -10.93
N GLU A 311 29.96 9.90 -10.25
CA GLU A 311 28.92 10.27 -9.31
C GLU A 311 28.97 9.44 -8.02
N PRO A 312 28.92 10.10 -6.84
CA PRO A 312 29.19 9.44 -5.55
C PRO A 312 28.14 8.39 -5.17
N ASN A 313 26.90 8.54 -5.64
CA ASN A 313 25.80 7.64 -5.30
C ASN A 313 25.65 6.46 -6.28
N SER A 314 26.32 6.48 -7.43
CA SER A 314 26.18 5.45 -8.48
C SER A 314 26.59 4.07 -8.01
N LEU A 315 27.61 3.96 -7.16
CA LEU A 315 28.02 2.68 -6.58
C LEU A 315 26.92 2.09 -5.67
N THR A 316 26.28 2.91 -4.85
CA THR A 316 25.16 2.50 -4.00
C THR A 316 23.93 2.12 -4.84
N GLN A 317 23.65 2.89 -5.90
CA GLN A 317 22.58 2.58 -6.86
C GLN A 317 22.84 1.23 -7.55
N LEU A 318 24.07 0.99 -8.01
CA LEU A 318 24.47 -0.28 -8.61
C LEU A 318 24.29 -1.44 -7.63
N PHE A 319 24.79 -1.28 -6.41
CA PHE A 319 24.69 -2.32 -5.38
C PHE A 319 23.22 -2.71 -5.17
N PHE A 320 22.37 -1.70 -4.94
CA PHE A 320 20.95 -1.93 -4.69
C PHE A 320 20.25 -2.59 -5.88
N LEU A 321 20.43 -2.07 -7.10
CA LEU A 321 19.79 -2.61 -8.29
C LEU A 321 20.25 -4.02 -8.60
N LEU A 322 21.55 -4.30 -8.49
CA LEU A 322 22.08 -5.64 -8.75
C LEU A 322 21.47 -6.66 -7.80
N GLY A 323 21.51 -6.39 -6.48
CA GLY A 323 20.94 -7.30 -5.49
C GLY A 323 19.42 -7.42 -5.61
N ARG A 324 18.72 -6.30 -5.82
CA ARG A 324 17.25 -6.29 -5.86
C ARG A 324 16.69 -6.98 -7.08
N THR A 325 17.27 -6.74 -8.26
CA THR A 325 16.84 -7.38 -9.51
C THR A 325 17.14 -8.89 -9.49
N ALA A 326 18.28 -9.30 -8.95
CA ALA A 326 18.63 -10.72 -8.84
C ALA A 326 17.68 -11.47 -7.91
N ILE A 327 17.43 -10.94 -6.72
CA ILE A 327 16.49 -11.54 -5.75
C ILE A 327 15.08 -11.59 -6.34
N LYS A 328 14.63 -10.51 -6.99
CA LYS A 328 13.29 -10.48 -7.58
C LYS A 328 13.16 -11.47 -8.74
N GLN A 329 14.19 -11.63 -9.57
CA GLN A 329 14.22 -12.66 -10.60
C GLN A 329 14.16 -14.08 -10.00
N LEU A 330 14.92 -14.34 -8.93
CA LEU A 330 14.89 -15.62 -8.23
C LEU A 330 13.48 -15.96 -7.72
N VAL A 331 12.85 -15.00 -7.03
CA VAL A 331 11.48 -15.13 -6.53
C VAL A 331 10.48 -15.33 -7.68
N ALA A 332 10.68 -14.66 -8.83
CA ALA A 332 9.84 -14.83 -10.00
C ALA A 332 9.94 -16.26 -10.57
N VAL A 333 11.14 -16.84 -10.62
CA VAL A 333 11.36 -18.24 -11.04
C VAL A 333 10.66 -19.20 -10.07
N ASP A 334 10.81 -19.00 -8.76
CA ASP A 334 10.13 -19.81 -7.73
C ASP A 334 8.60 -19.71 -7.84
N SER A 335 8.08 -18.51 -8.06
CA SER A 335 6.64 -18.29 -8.21
C SER A 335 6.08 -18.97 -9.46
N ALA A 336 6.81 -18.89 -10.59
CA ALA A 336 6.43 -19.55 -11.83
C ALA A 336 6.42 -21.08 -11.69
N GLU A 337 7.45 -21.64 -11.03
CA GLU A 337 7.53 -23.06 -10.70
C GLU A 337 6.31 -23.51 -9.88
N ARG A 338 6.04 -22.83 -8.76
CA ARG A 338 4.88 -23.14 -7.91
C ARG A 338 3.55 -23.05 -8.65
N GLN A 339 3.41 -22.06 -9.54
CA GLN A 339 2.17 -21.89 -10.32
C GLN A 339 2.01 -23.02 -11.35
N GLN A 340 3.07 -23.43 -12.03
CA GLN A 340 3.04 -24.55 -12.98
C GLN A 340 2.74 -25.87 -12.30
N LEU A 341 3.35 -26.13 -11.13
CA LEU A 341 3.05 -27.32 -10.32
C LEU A 341 1.59 -27.35 -9.86
N LYS A 342 1.06 -26.23 -9.34
CA LYS A 342 -0.36 -26.14 -8.95
C LYS A 342 -1.32 -26.40 -10.13
N ARG A 343 -1.00 -25.91 -11.33
CA ARG A 343 -1.81 -26.17 -12.54
C ARG A 343 -1.77 -27.66 -12.91
N LEU A 344 -0.58 -28.27 -12.90
CA LEU A 344 -0.41 -29.70 -13.15
C LEU A 344 -1.21 -30.54 -12.15
N ASP A 345 -1.17 -30.21 -10.85
CA ASP A 345 -1.93 -30.92 -9.81
C ASP A 345 -3.44 -30.75 -9.99
N ALA A 346 -3.90 -29.55 -10.37
CA ALA A 346 -5.31 -29.30 -10.67
C ALA A 346 -5.82 -30.09 -11.89
N GLU A 347 -4.98 -30.24 -12.92
CA GLU A 347 -5.27 -31.09 -14.09
C GLU A 347 -5.41 -32.57 -13.71
N VAL A 348 -4.59 -33.08 -12.80
CA VAL A 348 -4.73 -34.47 -12.30
C VAL A 348 -5.99 -34.65 -11.48
N MET A 349 -6.36 -33.65 -10.65
CA MET A 349 -7.60 -33.69 -9.87
C MET A 349 -8.84 -33.65 -10.76
N SER A 350 -8.82 -32.91 -11.87
CA SER A 350 -9.95 -32.81 -12.81
C SER A 350 -10.10 -34.02 -13.74
N GLN A 351 -9.03 -34.77 -14.00
CA GLN A 351 -9.06 -35.99 -14.83
C GLN A 351 -9.51 -37.26 -14.08
N LYS A 352 -9.58 -37.23 -12.74
CA LYS A 352 -9.95 -38.39 -11.92
C LYS A 352 -11.42 -38.90 -11.93
N PRO A 353 -12.43 -38.28 -12.58
CA PRO A 353 -13.79 -38.88 -12.59
C PRO A 353 -14.22 -39.73 -13.80
N LEU A 354 -13.49 -39.86 -14.92
CA LEU A 354 -14.09 -40.40 -16.17
C LEU A 354 -13.26 -41.39 -17.02
N ASN A 355 -12.02 -41.71 -16.66
CA ASN A 355 -11.14 -42.53 -17.52
C ASN A 355 -11.27 -44.05 -17.34
N ASP A 356 -12.50 -44.58 -17.38
CA ASP A 356 -12.73 -46.04 -17.39
C ASP A 356 -13.24 -46.59 -18.73
N ILE A 357 -13.42 -45.79 -19.80
CA ILE A 357 -13.88 -46.35 -21.09
C ILE A 357 -13.17 -45.70 -22.29
N ASN A 358 -12.33 -46.51 -22.94
CA ASN A 358 -11.83 -46.41 -24.33
C ASN A 358 -11.06 -45.16 -24.78
N SER A 359 -9.74 -45.30 -24.94
CA SER A 359 -9.07 -44.83 -26.17
C SER A 359 -7.81 -45.65 -26.46
N ASN A 360 -7.83 -46.34 -27.60
CA ASN A 360 -6.74 -47.13 -28.13
C ASN A 360 -5.96 -46.25 -29.11
N SER A 361 -4.80 -45.75 -28.69
CA SER A 361 -3.88 -44.92 -29.48
C SER A 361 -2.48 -45.51 -29.31
N ASN A 362 -1.91 -46.08 -30.38
CA ASN A 362 -0.61 -46.78 -30.32
C ASN A 362 0.57 -45.85 -29.96
N ALA A 363 0.44 -44.53 -30.11
CA ALA A 363 1.44 -43.56 -29.64
C ALA A 363 1.39 -43.36 -28.11
N ASP A 364 0.21 -43.52 -27.52
CA ASP A 364 -0.05 -43.35 -26.09
C ASP A 364 0.48 -44.55 -25.29
N VAL A 365 0.42 -45.76 -25.86
CA VAL A 365 0.98 -46.98 -25.24
C VAL A 365 2.50 -46.86 -25.08
N MET A 366 3.23 -46.40 -26.10
CA MET A 366 4.69 -46.27 -26.02
C MET A 366 5.14 -45.16 -25.06
N GLN A 367 4.40 -44.04 -25.00
CA GLN A 367 4.66 -42.95 -24.04
C GLN A 367 4.33 -43.33 -22.60
N LYS A 368 3.34 -44.21 -22.42
CA LYS A 368 2.95 -44.80 -21.13
C LYS A 368 3.94 -45.85 -20.64
N GLU A 369 4.50 -46.67 -21.54
CA GLU A 369 5.55 -47.67 -21.25
C GLU A 369 6.92 -47.03 -20.93
N LEU A 370 7.22 -45.85 -21.51
CA LEU A 370 8.46 -45.10 -21.24
C LEU A 370 8.35 -44.12 -20.06
N GLY A 371 7.16 -43.94 -19.47
CA GLY A 371 6.92 -43.00 -18.36
C GLY A 371 7.06 -41.51 -18.71
N ILE A 372 7.35 -41.16 -19.96
CA ILE A 372 7.58 -39.78 -20.46
C ILE A 372 6.31 -38.91 -20.40
N GLY A 373 5.13 -39.53 -20.31
CA GLY A 373 3.84 -38.85 -20.09
C GLY A 373 3.40 -38.75 -18.63
N SER A 374 4.14 -39.37 -17.69
CA SER A 374 3.74 -39.47 -16.28
C SER A 374 3.65 -38.10 -15.61
N HIS A 375 2.72 -37.97 -14.65
CA HIS A 375 2.63 -36.81 -13.76
C HIS A 375 3.97 -36.51 -13.08
N GLU A 376 4.70 -37.56 -12.66
CA GLU A 376 6.02 -37.43 -12.03
C GLU A 376 7.07 -36.87 -13.00
N TYR A 377 7.04 -37.32 -14.26
CA TYR A 377 7.95 -36.81 -15.29
C TYR A 377 7.70 -35.32 -15.56
N LYS A 378 6.42 -34.91 -15.73
CA LYS A 378 6.05 -33.50 -15.93
C LYS A 378 6.46 -32.64 -14.73
N ARG A 379 6.27 -33.13 -13.51
CA ARG A 379 6.71 -32.47 -12.28
C ARG A 379 8.23 -32.30 -12.24
N ASN A 380 8.98 -33.37 -12.49
CA ASN A 380 10.45 -33.33 -12.53
C ASN A 380 10.96 -32.38 -13.61
N ALA A 381 10.34 -32.35 -14.80
CA ALA A 381 10.70 -31.43 -15.88
C ALA A 381 10.48 -29.96 -15.49
N ILE A 382 9.39 -29.64 -14.77
CA ILE A 382 9.15 -28.27 -14.25
C ILE A 382 10.23 -27.88 -13.25
N GLN A 383 10.56 -28.76 -12.30
CA GLN A 383 11.58 -28.51 -11.28
C GLN A 383 12.97 -28.38 -11.90
N GLU A 384 13.31 -29.22 -12.87
CA GLU A 384 14.58 -29.14 -13.59
C GLU A 384 14.68 -27.83 -14.39
N LEU A 385 13.62 -27.41 -15.08
CA LEU A 385 13.58 -26.12 -15.77
C LEU A 385 13.76 -24.96 -14.80
N ALA A 386 13.11 -25.00 -13.63
CA ALA A 386 13.28 -23.99 -12.58
C ALA A 386 14.73 -23.95 -12.08
N GLN A 387 15.33 -25.11 -11.80
CA GLN A 387 16.73 -25.20 -11.38
C GLN A 387 17.69 -24.67 -12.46
N ARG A 388 17.46 -25.00 -13.73
CA ARG A 388 18.25 -24.45 -14.85
C ARG A 388 18.14 -22.93 -14.92
N ARG A 389 16.94 -22.37 -14.75
CA ARG A 389 16.72 -20.91 -14.71
C ARG A 389 17.41 -20.25 -13.52
N LYS A 390 17.40 -20.87 -12.35
CA LYS A 390 18.14 -20.40 -11.14
C LYS A 390 19.64 -20.38 -11.40
N ASN A 391 20.19 -21.47 -11.94
CA ASN A 391 21.60 -21.57 -12.30
C ASN A 391 22.00 -20.54 -13.37
N ALA A 392 21.11 -20.24 -14.31
CA ALA A 392 21.34 -19.23 -15.36
C ALA A 392 21.45 -17.80 -14.80
N ILE A 393 20.88 -17.49 -13.63
CA ILE A 393 21.08 -16.19 -12.96
C ILE A 393 22.52 -16.04 -12.47
N MET A 394 23.16 -17.14 -12.08
CA MET A 394 24.51 -17.17 -11.51
C MET A 394 25.60 -17.48 -12.56
N SER A 395 25.22 -17.82 -13.79
CA SER A 395 26.16 -18.22 -14.84
C SER A 395 26.93 -17.03 -15.43
N GLU A 396 28.07 -17.30 -16.06
CA GLU A 396 28.98 -16.24 -16.53
C GLU A 396 28.39 -15.32 -17.60
N GLY A 397 27.39 -15.80 -18.34
CA GLY A 397 26.66 -15.03 -19.35
C GLY A 397 25.51 -14.18 -18.79
N SER A 398 25.24 -14.25 -17.48
CA SER A 398 24.14 -13.51 -16.88
C SER A 398 24.51 -12.03 -16.66
N VAL A 399 23.47 -11.19 -16.71
CA VAL A 399 23.60 -9.75 -16.42
C VAL A 399 24.14 -9.53 -15.00
N TRP A 400 23.69 -10.35 -14.04
CA TRP A 400 24.11 -10.26 -12.66
C TRP A 400 25.57 -10.66 -12.46
N TYR A 401 26.03 -11.72 -13.14
CA TYR A 401 27.44 -12.13 -13.09
C TYR A 401 28.36 -11.09 -13.70
N ARG A 402 27.99 -10.56 -14.87
CA ARG A 402 28.78 -9.53 -15.55
C ARG A 402 29.06 -8.33 -14.63
N TYR A 403 28.04 -7.84 -13.92
CA TYR A 403 28.17 -6.64 -13.08
C TYR A 403 28.56 -6.91 -11.63
N SER A 404 28.47 -8.15 -11.14
CA SER A 404 28.95 -8.56 -9.81
C SER A 404 30.41 -8.18 -9.56
N LYS A 405 31.25 -8.21 -10.59
CA LYS A 405 32.69 -7.93 -10.51
C LYS A 405 32.98 -6.54 -9.96
N TYR A 406 32.17 -5.54 -10.32
CA TYR A 406 32.30 -4.17 -9.82
C TYR A 406 31.97 -4.06 -8.33
N VAL A 407 30.95 -4.80 -7.88
CA VAL A 407 30.56 -4.86 -6.46
C VAL A 407 31.64 -5.59 -5.65
N VAL A 408 32.14 -6.72 -6.15
CA VAL A 408 33.21 -7.48 -5.51
C VAL A 408 34.50 -6.66 -5.39
N ALA A 409 34.90 -5.94 -6.45
CA ALA A 409 36.06 -5.05 -6.43
C ALA A 409 35.89 -3.95 -5.36
N ALA A 410 34.74 -3.27 -5.36
CA ALA A 410 34.43 -2.24 -4.36
C ALA A 410 34.41 -2.79 -2.92
N CYS A 411 33.92 -4.01 -2.72
CA CYS A 411 33.94 -4.66 -1.40
C CYS A 411 35.36 -5.01 -0.95
N ARG A 412 36.25 -5.45 -1.86
CA ARG A 412 37.66 -5.77 -1.56
C ARG A 412 38.45 -4.52 -1.17
N GLU A 413 38.25 -3.41 -1.88
CA GLU A 413 38.91 -2.13 -1.58
C GLU A 413 38.44 -1.55 -0.23
N ASN A 414 37.18 -1.77 0.14
CA ASN A 414 36.57 -1.23 1.35
C ASN A 414 36.61 -2.15 2.58
N GLN A 415 37.32 -3.29 2.54
CA GLN A 415 37.46 -4.18 3.71
C GLN A 415 38.05 -3.47 4.95
N ASN A 416 38.80 -2.37 4.76
CA ASN A 416 39.32 -1.54 5.85
C ASN A 416 38.29 -0.53 6.43
N ILE A 417 37.16 -0.27 5.75
CA ILE A 417 36.16 0.75 6.11
C ILE A 417 34.81 0.14 6.55
N LEU A 418 34.50 -1.08 6.10
CA LEU A 418 33.28 -1.84 6.45
C LEU A 418 33.10 -2.12 7.96
N GLY A 419 34.12 -1.85 8.78
CA GLY A 419 34.04 -1.90 10.24
C GLY A 419 33.35 -0.70 10.92
N LYS A 420 33.02 0.41 10.22
CA LYS A 420 32.68 1.68 10.90
C LYS A 420 31.36 2.43 10.57
N LYS A 421 30.46 2.00 9.66
CA LYS A 421 29.05 2.51 9.52
C LYS A 421 28.25 1.88 8.34
N PRO A 422 26.97 2.26 8.10
CA PRO A 422 25.73 1.57 8.46
C PRO A 422 25.23 0.57 7.38
N TRP A 423 26.10 -0.28 6.81
CA TRP A 423 25.65 -1.26 5.80
C TRP A 423 24.87 -2.46 6.38
N ARG A 424 24.73 -2.55 7.71
CA ARG A 424 24.03 -3.64 8.41
C ARG A 424 22.51 -3.58 8.34
N GLU A 425 21.91 -2.43 8.00
CA GLU A 425 20.44 -2.29 7.98
C GLU A 425 19.78 -2.89 6.73
N TYR A 426 20.56 -3.26 5.72
CA TYR A 426 20.03 -3.89 4.52
C TYR A 426 20.31 -5.39 4.53
N VAL A 427 19.48 -6.15 5.24
CA VAL A 427 19.48 -7.63 5.30
C VAL A 427 19.53 -8.32 3.92
N PRO A 428 18.93 -7.79 2.82
CA PRO A 428 19.08 -8.38 1.49
C PRO A 428 20.53 -8.38 0.98
N LEU A 429 21.36 -7.41 1.40
CA LEU A 429 22.75 -7.27 0.97
C LEU A 429 23.65 -8.38 1.52
N TRP A 430 23.42 -8.84 2.74
CA TRP A 430 24.26 -9.86 3.39
C TRP A 430 23.97 -11.28 2.85
N LEU A 431 22.70 -11.55 2.51
CA LEU A 431 22.30 -12.79 1.83
C LEU A 431 22.86 -12.85 0.40
N PHE A 432 22.88 -11.73 -0.32
CA PHE A 432 23.45 -11.67 -1.67
C PHE A 432 24.98 -11.86 -1.68
N LEU A 433 25.68 -11.30 -0.68
CA LEU A 433 27.12 -11.49 -0.50
C LEU A 433 27.50 -12.95 -0.16
N ASN A 434 26.72 -13.66 0.67
CA ASN A 434 26.97 -15.08 0.99
C ASN A 434 26.57 -16.07 -0.12
N LEU A 435 25.78 -15.62 -1.10
CA LEU A 435 25.45 -16.43 -2.29
C LEU A 435 26.52 -16.33 -3.38
N TRP A 436 27.45 -15.36 -3.26
CA TRP A 436 28.45 -15.01 -4.28
C TRP A 436 29.91 -15.11 -3.81
N LEU A 437 30.16 -14.98 -2.49
CA LEU A 437 31.39 -15.44 -1.83
C LEU A 437 31.25 -16.91 -1.48
#